data_AF-V4JVA2-F1
#
_entry.id   AF-V4JVA2-F1
#
_cell.length_a   1.000
_cell.length_b   1.000
_cell.length_c   1.000
_cell.angle_alpha   90.00
_cell.angle_beta   90.00
_cell.angle_gamma   90.00
#
_symmetry.space_group_name_H-M   'P 1'
#
loop_
_entity.id
_entity.type
_entity.pdbx_description
1 polymer ?
#
loop_
_entity_poly.entity_id
_entity_poly.type
_entity_poly.pdbx_seq_one_letter_code
_entity_poly.pdbx_strand_id
1 'polypeptide(L)'
;MMLACIGFRIDLVFSPPEVQDMLNPRQPPKPSQLGYSDMPSINQRKRIVLGRISGVYGVRGWLRIFSETVPIDNILSYSPWLLNDEPYTVAEGRKHGKGLVVRLAGHGDRDQAAALVGQRILVYRDQLPPPRPDEFYWADLEGLSVETLDKTLLGRVSHLFDTGANDVLVVIGERERLVPFLWDSVVKDVDFDAGRIQVDWDPEF
;
A
#
# COMPACT_ATOMS: atom_id res chain seq x y z
N MET A 1 11.34 19.19 14.16
CA MET A 1 11.16 17.75 14.41
C MET A 1 9.98 17.33 13.54
N MET A 2 10.26 17.02 12.28
CA MET A 2 9.26 16.97 11.21
C MET A 2 8.77 15.53 11.11
N LEU A 3 7.59 15.30 11.69
CA LEU A 3 6.83 14.06 11.56
C LEU A 3 6.79 13.67 10.08
N ALA A 4 7.19 12.43 9.77
CA ALA A 4 6.70 11.75 8.60
C ALA A 4 5.20 11.46 8.81
N CYS A 5 4.37 12.52 8.77
CA CYS A 5 2.94 12.39 8.56
C CYS A 5 2.75 11.86 7.14
N ILE A 6 2.76 10.55 6.97
CA ILE A 6 2.04 9.92 5.87
C ILE A 6 0.86 9.22 6.54
N GLY A 7 -0.16 10.01 6.86
CA GLY A 7 -1.50 9.50 7.13
C GLY A 7 -1.99 8.85 5.84
N PHE A 8 -1.81 7.54 5.73
CA PHE A 8 -2.34 6.74 4.65
C PHE A 8 -3.84 6.60 4.86
N ARG A 9 -4.65 7.29 4.06
CA ARG A 9 -6.10 7.09 4.03
C ARG A 9 -6.44 6.07 2.95
N ILE A 10 -6.24 4.79 3.25
CA ILE A 10 -6.62 3.69 2.34
C ILE A 10 -7.93 3.09 2.84
N ASP A 11 -9.05 3.70 2.46
CA ASP A 11 -10.31 2.96 2.37
C ASP A 11 -10.30 2.21 1.03
N LEU A 12 -10.34 0.88 1.06
CA LEU A 12 -11.30 0.05 0.30
C LEU A 12 -10.99 -1.45 0.45
N VAL A 13 -11.88 -2.13 1.17
CA VAL A 13 -12.19 -3.56 1.11
C VAL A 13 -12.83 -3.89 -0.25
N PHE A 14 -12.45 -5.01 -0.89
CA PHE A 14 -13.41 -6.03 -1.37
C PHE A 14 -12.75 -7.36 -1.80
N SER A 15 -13.18 -8.42 -1.11
CA SER A 15 -13.42 -9.85 -1.41
C SER A 15 -12.62 -10.64 -2.48
N PRO A 16 -12.35 -11.94 -2.23
CA PRO A 16 -11.46 -12.79 -3.02
C PRO A 16 -12.17 -13.50 -4.19
N PRO A 17 -11.42 -13.94 -5.23
CA PRO A 17 -11.79 -15.11 -6.01
C PRO A 17 -11.06 -16.38 -5.53
N GLU A 18 -11.88 -17.41 -5.26
CA GLU A 18 -11.62 -18.84 -5.43
C GLU A 18 -10.81 -19.61 -4.37
N VAL A 19 -11.53 -19.98 -3.30
CA VAL A 19 -11.34 -21.26 -2.61
C VAL A 19 -11.84 -22.37 -3.54
N GLN A 20 -10.96 -22.94 -4.38
CA GLN A 20 -11.32 -24.17 -5.10
C GLN A 20 -10.20 -25.13 -5.47
N ASP A 21 -9.00 -24.98 -4.90
CA ASP A 21 -7.88 -25.90 -5.21
C ASP A 21 -7.25 -26.59 -3.97
N MET A 22 -8.05 -26.84 -2.93
CA MET A 22 -7.62 -27.57 -1.72
C MET A 22 -7.84 -29.10 -1.79
N LEU A 23 -8.05 -29.70 -2.97
CA LEU A 23 -8.25 -31.15 -3.12
C LEU A 23 -7.23 -31.85 -4.02
N ASN A 24 -6.00 -31.33 -4.14
CA ASN A 24 -4.92 -32.09 -4.76
C ASN A 24 -3.60 -31.97 -3.98
N PRO A 25 -3.19 -32.98 -3.20
CA PRO A 25 -1.93 -32.96 -2.46
C PRO A 25 -0.76 -33.25 -3.41
N ARG A 26 -0.46 -32.31 -4.30
CA ARG A 26 0.86 -32.28 -4.94
C ARG A 26 1.79 -31.54 -4.01
N GLN A 27 2.52 -32.32 -3.24
CA GLN A 27 3.68 -31.88 -2.46
C GLN A 27 4.50 -30.86 -3.28
N PRO A 28 4.84 -29.68 -2.72
CA PRO A 28 5.70 -28.75 -3.44
C PRO A 28 7.00 -29.46 -3.82
N PRO A 29 7.53 -29.21 -5.03
CA PRO A 29 8.78 -29.84 -5.46
C PRO A 29 9.88 -29.52 -4.44
N LYS A 30 10.68 -30.54 -4.08
CA LYS A 30 11.82 -30.34 -3.18
C LYS A 30 12.74 -29.27 -3.78
N PRO A 31 13.24 -28.30 -2.99
CA PRO A 31 14.18 -27.31 -3.47
C PRO A 31 15.53 -28.01 -3.71
N SER A 32 15.74 -28.50 -4.92
CA SER A 32 17.05 -28.92 -5.38
C SER A 32 17.30 -28.38 -6.78
N GLN A 33 18.18 -27.38 -6.82
CA GLN A 33 19.01 -26.98 -7.96
C GLN A 33 18.33 -26.10 -9.02
N LEU A 34 17.95 -24.89 -8.62
CA LEU A 34 18.03 -23.69 -9.48
C LEU A 34 18.29 -22.49 -8.57
N GLY A 35 19.21 -21.61 -8.96
CA GLY A 35 19.69 -20.51 -8.12
C GLY A 35 18.58 -19.54 -7.70
N TYR A 36 18.55 -19.21 -6.41
CA TYR A 36 17.64 -18.23 -5.79
C TYR A 36 18.04 -16.76 -6.04
N SER A 37 18.99 -16.50 -6.96
CA SER A 37 19.59 -15.17 -7.16
C SER A 37 18.75 -14.21 -8.01
N ASP A 38 17.77 -14.72 -8.76
CA ASP A 38 17.07 -13.94 -9.80
C ASP A 38 15.54 -13.91 -9.64
N MET A 39 15.00 -14.37 -8.51
CA MET A 39 13.57 -14.15 -8.23
C MET A 39 13.37 -12.71 -7.77
N PRO A 40 12.60 -11.88 -8.50
CA PRO A 40 12.14 -10.61 -7.97
C PRO A 40 11.37 -10.91 -6.66
N SER A 41 11.86 -10.36 -5.56
CA SER A 41 11.26 -10.55 -4.23
C SER A 41 9.76 -10.21 -4.33
N ILE A 42 8.90 -11.00 -3.68
CA ILE A 42 7.43 -10.87 -3.78
C ILE A 42 6.95 -9.43 -3.48
N ASN A 43 7.75 -8.63 -2.76
CA ASN A 43 7.55 -7.21 -2.52
C ASN A 43 7.59 -6.30 -3.78
N GLN A 44 8.25 -6.70 -4.86
CA GLN A 44 8.40 -5.87 -6.09
C GLN A 44 7.12 -5.76 -6.92
N ARG A 45 6.12 -6.63 -6.71
CA ARG A 45 4.83 -6.55 -7.41
C ARG A 45 3.73 -5.87 -6.61
N LYS A 46 4.02 -5.45 -5.37
CA LYS A 46 3.03 -4.79 -4.52
C LYS A 46 2.74 -3.40 -5.06
N ARG A 47 1.45 -3.09 -5.22
CA ARG A 47 0.97 -1.82 -5.76
C ARG A 47 0.48 -0.94 -4.61
N ILE A 48 0.89 0.32 -4.62
CA ILE A 48 0.50 1.30 -3.60
C ILE A 48 -0.28 2.41 -4.28
N VAL A 49 -1.44 2.73 -3.70
CA VAL A 49 -2.26 3.85 -4.14
C VAL A 49 -1.61 5.14 -3.65
N LEU A 50 -1.39 6.08 -4.57
CA LEU A 50 -0.88 7.43 -4.25
C LEU A 50 -1.96 8.51 -4.39
N GLY A 51 -3.12 8.16 -4.90
CA GLY A 51 -4.22 9.07 -5.11
C GLY A 51 -5.24 8.57 -6.11
N ARG A 52 -6.03 9.49 -6.66
CA ARG A 52 -7.08 9.19 -7.64
C ARG A 52 -7.32 10.32 -8.62
N ILE A 53 -7.82 9.96 -9.80
CA ILE A 53 -8.27 10.93 -10.80
C ILE A 53 -9.68 11.40 -10.42
N SER A 54 -9.81 12.67 -10.07
CA SER A 54 -11.06 13.24 -9.54
C SER A 54 -11.94 13.89 -10.60
N GLY A 55 -11.43 14.12 -11.81
CA GLY A 55 -12.21 14.71 -12.89
C GLY A 55 -11.36 15.26 -14.04
N VAL A 56 -12.01 15.77 -15.06
CA VAL A 56 -11.33 16.44 -16.19
C VAL A 56 -11.10 17.93 -15.89
N TYR A 57 -10.05 18.48 -16.48
CA TYR A 57 -9.71 19.90 -16.46
C TYR A 57 -9.62 20.43 -17.91
N GLY A 58 -10.55 21.32 -18.30
CA GLY A 58 -10.57 21.88 -19.65
C GLY A 58 -10.83 20.84 -20.76
N VAL A 59 -10.29 21.11 -21.95
CA VAL A 59 -10.52 20.32 -23.18
C VAL A 59 -9.27 19.68 -23.77
N ARG A 60 -8.09 20.01 -23.25
CA ARG A 60 -6.77 19.57 -23.77
C ARG A 60 -6.22 18.35 -23.02
N GLY A 61 -7.09 17.43 -22.62
CA GLY A 61 -6.69 16.19 -21.94
C GLY A 61 -6.11 16.35 -20.53
N TRP A 62 -6.29 17.49 -19.87
CA TRP A 62 -5.85 17.65 -18.49
C TRP A 62 -6.83 16.98 -17.51
N LEU A 63 -6.28 16.46 -16.43
CA LEU A 63 -7.00 15.76 -15.36
C LEU A 63 -6.79 16.50 -14.04
N ARG A 64 -7.83 16.59 -13.22
CA ARG A 64 -7.72 16.91 -11.79
C ARG A 64 -7.45 15.63 -11.03
N ILE A 65 -6.54 15.68 -10.08
CA ILE A 65 -6.24 14.55 -9.20
C ILE A 65 -6.30 14.96 -7.73
N PHE A 66 -6.63 13.98 -6.89
CA PHE A 66 -6.39 14.04 -5.46
C PHE A 66 -5.15 13.20 -5.16
N SER A 67 -4.18 13.78 -4.45
CA SER A 67 -2.99 13.06 -4.00
C SER A 67 -3.08 12.76 -2.52
N GLU A 68 -2.68 11.54 -2.17
CA GLU A 68 -2.53 11.06 -0.79
C GLU A 68 -1.08 11.24 -0.29
N THR A 69 -0.17 11.75 -1.14
CA THR A 69 1.21 12.04 -0.75
C THR A 69 1.33 13.32 0.06
N VAL A 70 2.37 13.40 0.90
CA VAL A 70 2.70 14.61 1.66
C VAL A 70 4.16 14.98 1.41
N PRO A 71 4.46 16.17 0.85
CA PRO A 71 3.51 17.13 0.26
C PRO A 71 2.80 16.57 -0.98
N ILE A 72 1.61 17.12 -1.30
CA ILE A 72 0.70 16.57 -2.33
C ILE A 72 1.33 16.46 -3.72
N ASP A 73 2.31 17.30 -4.07
CA ASP A 73 3.00 17.30 -5.36
C ASP A 73 4.02 16.18 -5.52
N ASN A 74 4.37 15.45 -4.45
CA ASN A 74 5.27 14.29 -4.55
C ASN A 74 4.72 13.22 -5.49
N ILE A 75 3.40 13.07 -5.63
CA ILE A 75 2.82 12.12 -6.58
C ILE A 75 3.35 12.29 -8.02
N LEU A 76 3.74 13.51 -8.40
CA LEU A 76 4.22 13.84 -9.75
C LEU A 76 5.64 13.33 -10.02
N SER A 77 6.42 12.99 -9.00
CA SER A 77 7.78 12.46 -9.18
C SER A 77 7.82 10.96 -9.45
N TYR A 78 6.71 10.25 -9.32
CA TYR A 78 6.65 8.81 -9.56
C TYR A 78 6.26 8.49 -11.00
N SER A 79 6.92 7.49 -11.57
CA SER A 79 6.66 7.03 -12.93
C SER A 79 7.16 5.59 -13.12
N PRO A 80 6.39 4.72 -13.82
CA PRO A 80 5.06 4.98 -14.37
C PRO A 80 3.99 4.97 -13.28
N TRP A 81 2.91 5.72 -13.50
CA TRP A 81 1.65 5.49 -12.79
C TRP A 81 0.94 4.28 -13.38
N LEU A 82 0.21 3.55 -12.55
CA LEU A 82 -0.67 2.48 -12.96
C LEU A 82 -2.11 2.93 -12.77
N LEU A 83 -2.90 2.89 -13.83
CA LEU A 83 -4.35 3.14 -13.80
C LEU A 83 -5.01 1.87 -14.36
N ASN A 84 -5.83 1.18 -13.55
CA ASN A 84 -6.37 -0.13 -13.91
C ASN A 84 -5.32 -1.11 -14.48
N ASP A 85 -4.14 -1.14 -13.86
CA ASP A 85 -2.99 -1.97 -14.22
C ASP A 85 -2.28 -1.63 -15.54
N GLU A 86 -2.72 -0.58 -16.23
CA GLU A 86 -2.04 -0.05 -17.40
C GLU A 86 -1.06 1.07 -17.01
N PRO A 87 0.15 1.12 -17.59
CA PRO A 87 1.14 2.13 -17.27
C PRO A 87 0.91 3.46 -18.02
N TYR A 88 0.96 4.57 -17.29
CA TYR A 88 0.85 5.92 -17.79
C TYR A 88 2.05 6.77 -17.33
N THR A 89 2.53 7.63 -18.23
CA THR A 89 3.57 8.61 -17.93
C THR A 89 2.94 9.99 -17.78
N VAL A 90 3.25 10.69 -16.68
CA VAL A 90 2.88 12.10 -16.51
C VAL A 90 3.76 12.94 -17.45
N ALA A 91 3.14 13.59 -18.43
CA ALA A 91 3.84 14.49 -19.34
C ALA A 91 4.03 15.88 -18.71
N GLU A 92 2.99 16.38 -18.03
CA GLU A 92 3.01 17.66 -17.32
C GLU A 92 2.16 17.56 -16.05
N GLY A 93 2.60 18.22 -14.98
CA GLY A 93 1.86 18.28 -13.73
C GLY A 93 2.15 19.57 -12.97
N ARG A 94 1.13 20.14 -12.32
CA ARG A 94 1.27 21.37 -11.53
C ARG A 94 0.17 21.54 -10.49
N LYS A 95 0.45 22.36 -9.48
CA LYS A 95 -0.54 22.83 -8.50
C LYS A 95 -1.58 23.71 -9.20
N HIS A 96 -2.85 23.51 -8.84
CA HIS A 96 -3.95 24.35 -9.28
C HIS A 96 -4.99 24.48 -8.15
N GLY A 97 -5.07 25.67 -7.56
CA GLY A 97 -5.87 25.90 -6.36
C GLY A 97 -5.38 25.05 -5.19
N LYS A 98 -6.28 24.28 -4.57
CA LYS A 98 -5.97 23.38 -3.45
C LYS A 98 -5.55 21.97 -3.88
N GLY A 99 -5.46 21.69 -5.18
CA GLY A 99 -5.17 20.36 -5.70
C GLY A 99 -4.13 20.38 -6.82
N LEU A 100 -4.08 19.31 -7.60
CA LEU A 100 -3.18 19.14 -8.72
C LEU A 100 -3.95 18.94 -10.02
N VAL A 101 -3.34 19.41 -11.11
CA VAL A 101 -3.74 19.06 -12.47
C VAL A 101 -2.58 18.44 -13.22
N VAL A 102 -2.87 17.42 -14.02
CA VAL A 102 -1.87 16.67 -14.79
C VAL A 102 -2.32 16.42 -16.21
N ARG A 103 -1.36 16.19 -17.10
CA ARG A 103 -1.56 15.72 -18.46
C ARG A 103 -0.74 14.45 -18.64
N LEU A 104 -1.39 13.37 -19.08
CA LEU A 104 -0.71 12.10 -19.35
C LEU A 104 -0.19 12.10 -20.79
N ALA A 105 0.94 11.44 -21.02
CA ALA A 105 1.48 11.24 -22.35
C ALA A 105 0.45 10.50 -23.23
N GLY A 106 0.31 10.92 -24.49
CA GLY A 106 -0.67 10.34 -25.43
C GLY A 106 -2.13 10.74 -25.19
N HIS A 107 -2.44 11.50 -24.14
CA HIS A 107 -3.82 11.92 -23.80
C HIS A 107 -3.99 13.42 -24.09
N GLY A 108 -4.55 13.74 -25.26
CA GLY A 108 -4.61 15.09 -25.79
C GLY A 108 -5.98 15.76 -25.73
N ASP A 109 -7.04 14.97 -25.54
CA ASP A 109 -8.42 15.45 -25.61
C ASP A 109 -9.23 15.13 -24.35
N ARG A 110 -10.41 15.77 -24.28
CA ARG A 110 -11.33 15.68 -23.14
C ARG A 110 -11.89 14.27 -22.94
N ASP A 111 -12.17 13.55 -24.02
CA ASP A 111 -12.91 12.28 -23.96
C ASP A 111 -12.00 11.16 -23.45
N GLN A 112 -10.74 11.14 -23.92
CA GLN A 112 -9.68 10.29 -23.37
C GLN A 112 -9.47 10.54 -21.87
N ALA A 113 -9.42 11.82 -21.46
CA ALA A 113 -9.29 12.18 -20.05
C ALA A 113 -10.52 11.76 -19.23
N ALA A 114 -11.73 11.90 -19.78
CA ALA A 114 -12.96 11.53 -19.09
C ALA A 114 -13.04 10.04 -18.77
N ALA A 115 -12.51 9.18 -19.65
CA ALA A 115 -12.46 7.73 -19.46
C ALA A 115 -11.60 7.30 -18.25
N LEU A 116 -10.67 8.15 -17.81
CA LEU A 116 -9.78 7.88 -16.68
C LEU A 116 -10.33 8.38 -15.33
N VAL A 117 -11.43 9.13 -15.33
CA VAL A 117 -12.00 9.69 -14.10
C VAL A 117 -12.50 8.58 -13.18
N GLY A 118 -12.17 8.70 -11.88
CA GLY A 118 -12.51 7.73 -10.84
C GLY A 118 -11.45 6.65 -10.64
N GLN A 119 -10.51 6.49 -11.58
CA GLN A 119 -9.44 5.50 -11.44
C GLN A 119 -8.45 5.90 -10.33
N ARG A 120 -7.96 4.89 -9.60
CA ARG A 120 -6.89 5.03 -8.62
C ARG A 120 -5.55 5.17 -9.34
N ILE A 121 -4.67 5.99 -8.78
CA ILE A 121 -3.29 6.15 -9.24
C ILE A 121 -2.43 5.25 -8.37
N LEU A 122 -1.86 4.19 -8.94
CA LEU A 122 -0.97 3.29 -8.22
C LEU A 122 0.47 3.40 -8.71
N VAL A 123 1.42 3.01 -7.87
CA VAL A 123 2.83 2.79 -8.22
C VAL A 123 3.27 1.43 -7.67
N TYR A 124 4.39 0.92 -8.19
CA TYR A 124 5.04 -0.22 -7.56
C TYR A 124 5.74 0.20 -6.26
N ARG A 125 5.75 -0.70 -5.28
CA ARG A 125 6.38 -0.47 -3.96
C ARG A 125 7.86 -0.09 -4.06
N ASP A 126 8.57 -0.62 -5.04
CA ASP A 126 9.99 -0.35 -5.28
C ASP A 126 10.29 1.06 -5.82
N GLN A 127 9.25 1.78 -6.29
CA GLN A 127 9.37 3.19 -6.67
C GLN A 127 9.33 4.13 -5.47
N LEU A 128 8.87 3.66 -4.30
CA LEU A 128 8.87 4.44 -3.08
C LEU A 128 10.27 4.41 -2.44
N PRO A 129 10.71 5.52 -1.83
CA PRO A 129 11.96 5.52 -1.08
C PRO A 129 11.92 4.44 0.02
N PRO A 130 13.07 3.88 0.41
CA PRO A 130 13.12 3.05 1.60
C PRO A 130 12.67 3.89 2.81
N PRO A 131 11.86 3.33 3.71
CA PRO A 131 11.50 4.04 4.93
C PRO A 131 12.76 4.23 5.80
N ARG A 132 12.72 5.20 6.71
CA ARG A 132 13.78 5.35 7.71
C ARG A 132 13.75 4.17 8.70
N PRO A 133 14.80 3.98 9.51
CA PRO A 133 14.71 3.10 10.67
C PRO A 133 13.45 3.44 11.48
N ASP A 134 12.72 2.40 11.89
CA ASP A 134 11.49 2.50 12.70
C ASP A 134 10.31 3.21 12.01
N GLU A 135 10.41 3.51 10.71
CA GLU A 135 9.29 3.92 9.87
C GLU A 135 8.83 2.74 9.00
N PHE A 136 7.51 2.62 8.81
CA PHE A 136 6.93 1.54 8.01
C PHE A 136 5.86 2.08 7.09
N TYR A 137 5.81 1.57 5.86
CA TYR A 137 4.63 1.75 5.03
C TYR A 137 3.54 0.81 5.53
N TRP A 138 2.37 1.33 5.85
CA TRP A 138 1.22 0.51 6.29
C TRP A 138 0.93 -0.63 5.34
N ALA A 139 1.04 -0.37 4.03
CA ALA A 139 0.88 -1.37 3.00
C ALA A 139 1.80 -2.57 3.28
N ASP A 140 3.06 -2.37 3.66
CA ASP A 140 4.02 -3.46 3.93
C ASP A 140 3.65 -4.31 5.15
N LEU A 141 2.90 -3.74 6.10
CA LEU A 141 2.48 -4.42 7.33
C LEU A 141 1.26 -5.33 7.10
N GLU A 142 0.42 -5.02 6.12
CA GLU A 142 -0.75 -5.84 5.79
C GLU A 142 -0.35 -7.26 5.40
N GLY A 143 -1.00 -8.25 6.02
CA GLY A 143 -0.77 -9.67 5.83
C GLY A 143 0.29 -10.30 6.75
N LEU A 144 1.11 -9.49 7.46
CA LEU A 144 2.07 -10.00 8.43
C LEU A 144 1.36 -10.68 9.60
N SER A 145 1.95 -11.76 10.12
CA SER A 145 1.45 -12.41 11.34
C SER A 145 1.81 -11.57 12.56
N VAL A 146 0.87 -11.41 13.48
CA VAL A 146 1.09 -10.69 14.74
C VAL A 146 1.18 -11.68 15.87
N GLU A 147 2.28 -11.65 16.61
CA GLU A 147 2.54 -12.53 17.75
C GLU A 147 3.01 -11.75 18.97
N THR A 148 2.75 -12.30 20.14
CA THR A 148 3.18 -11.71 21.41
C THR A 148 4.65 -12.00 21.73
N LEU A 149 5.18 -11.43 22.81
CA LEU A 149 6.57 -11.68 23.26
C LEU A 149 6.83 -13.15 23.62
N ASP A 150 5.81 -13.86 24.09
CA ASP A 150 5.81 -15.30 24.37
C ASP A 150 5.51 -16.17 23.12
N LYS A 151 5.43 -15.55 21.93
CA LYS A 151 5.15 -16.20 20.63
C LYS A 151 3.74 -16.77 20.49
N THR A 152 2.78 -16.23 21.24
CA THR A 152 1.36 -16.56 21.04
C THR A 152 0.85 -15.82 19.80
N LEU A 153 0.31 -16.56 18.82
CA LEU A 153 -0.21 -15.99 17.59
C LEU A 153 -1.56 -15.30 17.84
N LEU A 154 -1.63 -14.00 17.53
CA LEU A 154 -2.86 -13.21 17.65
C LEU A 154 -3.69 -13.22 16.36
N GLY A 155 -3.03 -13.34 15.20
CA GLY A 155 -3.66 -13.34 13.90
C GLY A 155 -2.77 -12.74 12.81
N ARG A 156 -3.39 -12.15 11.78
CA ARG A 156 -2.69 -11.40 10.73
C ARG A 156 -3.24 -9.98 10.62
N VAL A 157 -2.39 -9.05 10.23
CA VAL A 157 -2.80 -7.67 9.95
C VAL A 157 -3.74 -7.67 8.74
N SER A 158 -4.98 -7.21 8.94
CA SER A 158 -5.94 -7.00 7.86
C SER A 158 -5.73 -5.64 7.20
N HIS A 159 -5.71 -4.58 7.99
CA HIS A 159 -5.53 -3.20 7.55
C HIS A 159 -5.13 -2.34 8.76
N LEU A 160 -4.78 -1.09 8.48
CA LEU A 160 -4.49 -0.08 9.48
C LEU A 160 -5.48 1.08 9.33
N PHE A 161 -5.76 1.77 10.43
CA PHE A 161 -6.47 3.05 10.39
C PHE A 161 -5.87 4.04 11.40
N ASP A 162 -5.94 5.31 11.05
CA ASP A 162 -5.53 6.42 11.92
C ASP A 162 -6.70 6.85 12.81
N THR A 163 -6.45 6.98 14.12
CA THR A 163 -7.42 7.48 15.10
C THR A 163 -7.35 9.00 15.29
N GLY A 164 -6.42 9.68 14.64
CA GLY A 164 -6.01 11.07 14.83
C GLY A 164 -4.98 11.25 15.95
N ALA A 165 -4.80 10.25 16.81
CA ALA A 165 -3.78 10.23 17.86
C ALA A 165 -2.66 9.25 17.52
N ASN A 166 -3.02 7.99 17.24
CA ASN A 166 -2.10 6.92 16.86
C ASN A 166 -2.72 6.03 15.78
N ASP A 167 -1.86 5.36 15.02
CA ASP A 167 -2.28 4.32 14.07
C ASP A 167 -2.67 3.05 14.83
N VAL A 168 -3.63 2.30 14.31
CA VAL A 168 -4.13 1.06 14.90
C VAL A 168 -4.10 -0.07 13.87
N LEU A 169 -3.46 -1.17 14.23
CA LEU A 169 -3.50 -2.44 13.51
C LEU A 169 -4.83 -3.15 13.78
N VAL A 170 -5.55 -3.50 12.72
CA VAL A 170 -6.65 -4.46 12.79
C VAL A 170 -6.10 -5.85 12.56
N VAL A 171 -6.09 -6.67 13.60
CA VAL A 171 -5.54 -8.04 13.58
C VAL A 171 -6.68 -9.05 13.61
N ILE A 172 -6.74 -9.90 12.59
CA ILE A 172 -7.77 -10.94 12.46
C ILE A 172 -7.13 -12.30 12.76
N GLY A 173 -7.61 -12.96 13.81
CA GLY A 173 -7.27 -14.33 14.16
C GLY A 173 -8.52 -15.08 14.64
N GLU A 174 -8.45 -15.75 15.79
CA GLU A 174 -9.63 -16.34 16.44
C GLU A 174 -10.69 -15.28 16.79
N ARG A 175 -10.24 -14.05 17.03
CA ARG A 175 -11.06 -12.85 17.15
C ARG A 175 -10.35 -11.66 16.53
N GLU A 176 -11.12 -10.62 16.25
CA GLU A 176 -10.60 -9.33 15.83
C GLU A 176 -10.01 -8.59 17.03
N ARG A 177 -8.81 -8.01 16.86
CA ARG A 177 -8.12 -7.19 17.86
C ARG A 177 -7.68 -5.87 17.25
N LEU A 178 -7.76 -4.82 18.05
CA LEU A 178 -7.28 -3.48 17.71
C LEU A 178 -6.01 -3.21 18.50
N VAL A 179 -4.86 -3.29 17.82
CA VAL A 179 -3.54 -3.15 18.47
C VAL A 179 -2.94 -1.81 18.06
N PRO A 180 -2.70 -0.86 18.99
CA PRO A 180 -2.05 0.41 18.69
C PRO A 180 -0.66 0.20 18.11
N PHE A 181 -0.34 0.87 17.00
CA PHE A 181 0.99 0.85 16.39
C PHE A 181 1.90 1.87 17.07
N LEU A 182 2.31 1.55 18.31
CA LEU A 182 3.25 2.36 19.08
C LEU A 182 4.61 1.67 19.09
N TRP A 183 5.57 2.22 18.33
CA TRP A 183 6.94 1.70 18.29
C TRP A 183 7.58 1.72 19.69
N ASP A 184 8.39 0.71 19.99
CA ASP A 184 9.03 0.40 21.27
C ASP A 184 8.09 0.14 22.46
N SER A 185 6.88 0.69 22.47
CA SER A 185 5.92 0.50 23.56
C SER A 185 5.07 -0.75 23.36
N VAL A 186 4.38 -0.84 22.23
CA VAL A 186 3.47 -1.96 21.90
C VAL A 186 4.10 -2.83 20.83
N VAL A 187 4.57 -2.24 19.73
CA VAL A 187 5.28 -2.96 18.66
C VAL A 187 6.76 -3.02 19.03
N LYS A 188 7.32 -4.23 19.13
CA LYS A 188 8.71 -4.46 19.55
C LYS A 188 9.63 -4.84 18.39
N ASP A 189 9.09 -5.49 17.38
CA ASP A 189 9.85 -5.94 16.21
C ASP A 189 8.94 -6.07 14.99
N VAL A 190 9.49 -5.79 13.81
CA VAL A 190 8.86 -6.07 12.51
C VAL A 190 9.91 -6.76 11.64
N ASP A 191 9.69 -8.05 11.40
CA ASP A 191 10.59 -8.87 10.60
C ASP A 191 9.86 -9.26 9.30
N PHE A 192 10.22 -8.55 8.23
CA PHE A 192 9.66 -8.77 6.90
C PHE A 192 10.11 -10.07 6.25
N ASP A 193 11.30 -10.59 6.60
CA ASP A 193 11.81 -11.84 6.06
C ASP A 193 11.05 -13.05 6.63
N ALA A 194 10.74 -12.98 7.93
CA ALA A 194 9.89 -13.97 8.59
C ALA A 194 8.38 -13.69 8.42
N GLY A 195 8.02 -12.50 7.94
CA GLY A 195 6.63 -12.11 7.73
C GLY A 195 5.85 -11.87 9.04
N ARG A 196 6.51 -11.37 10.10
CA ARG A 196 5.95 -11.23 11.45
C ARG A 196 6.09 -9.82 12.05
N ILE A 197 5.17 -9.50 12.96
CA ILE A 197 5.22 -8.35 13.88
C ILE A 197 5.16 -8.90 15.30
N GLN A 198 6.11 -8.53 16.15
CA GLN A 198 6.11 -8.87 17.57
C GLN A 198 5.52 -7.72 18.39
N VAL A 199 4.55 -8.03 19.24
CA VAL A 199 3.88 -7.06 20.10
C VAL A 199 3.95 -7.45 21.58
N ASP A 200 4.01 -6.44 22.43
CA ASP A 200 3.78 -6.57 23.87
C ASP A 200 2.30 -6.29 24.12
N TRP A 201 1.50 -7.34 24.00
CA TRP A 201 0.04 -7.28 24.06
C TRP A 201 -0.50 -8.50 24.80
N ASP A 202 -1.52 -8.31 25.61
CA ASP A 202 -2.20 -9.40 26.30
C ASP A 202 -3.07 -10.20 25.31
N PRO A 203 -2.84 -11.51 25.10
CA PRO A 203 -3.67 -12.32 24.22
C PRO A 203 -5.16 -12.34 24.59
N GLU A 204 -5.48 -12.12 25.88
CA GLU A 204 -6.84 -12.17 26.44
C GLU A 204 -7.60 -10.83 26.30
N PHE A 205 -6.95 -9.76 25.84
CA PHE A 205 -7.60 -8.50 25.44
C PHE A 205 -8.18 -8.55 24.02
#